data_AF-A0A257HAW6-F1
#
_entry.id   AF-A0A257HAW6-F1
#
_cell.length_a   1.000
_cell.length_b   1.000
_cell.length_c   1.000
_cell.angle_alpha   90.00
_cell.angle_beta   90.00
_cell.angle_gamma   90.00
#
_symmetry.space_group_name_H-M   'P 1'
#
loop_
_entity.id
_entity.type
_entity.pdbx_description
1 polymer ?
#
loop_
_entity_poly.entity_id
_entity_poly.type
_entity_poly.pdbx_seq_one_letter_code
_entity_poly.pdbx_strand_id
1 'polypeptide(L)'
;MLAAGLAQAAPLALPCEPEGALRTEIAGHDEDGIFTITEGYRIRLANIIWPDHLEPGQRQLLANQLNGAMKDQEIRWKPAAGPDRWGVTPAHLFLKEKDGTLQPFWLQGGLVEAGILPGWPDQANSPCWTRLREHEAVAIKARKGYWAPRAQAARHRTLEASREAHAGRKIAALWRVRSVRPWRSMHFVNFVPSFRGGPSIGLTRKQMTLLSEAQKNPAQWQGKWIVARFLVGTAGLSRLRVESIDHIGPVD
;
A
#
# COMPACT_ATOMS: atom_id res chain seq x y z
N MET A 1 -47.59 -24.03 -16.66
CA MET A 1 -46.73 -23.45 -15.61
C MET A 1 -45.32 -23.35 -16.18
N LEU A 2 -44.86 -22.16 -16.54
CA LEU A 2 -43.50 -21.91 -17.03
C LEU A 2 -42.69 -21.30 -15.88
N ALA A 3 -41.78 -22.08 -15.30
CA ALA A 3 -40.82 -21.60 -14.32
C ALA A 3 -39.66 -20.95 -15.09
N ALA A 4 -39.64 -19.61 -15.12
CA ALA A 4 -38.51 -18.84 -15.62
C ALA A 4 -37.38 -18.91 -14.57
N GLY A 5 -36.29 -19.61 -14.91
CA GLY A 5 -35.08 -19.62 -14.10
C GLY A 5 -34.41 -18.25 -14.12
N LEU A 6 -34.27 -17.64 -12.95
CA LEU A 6 -33.44 -16.45 -12.76
C LEU A 6 -31.98 -16.86 -12.95
N ALA A 7 -31.39 -16.49 -14.09
CA ALA A 7 -29.95 -16.57 -14.28
C ALA A 7 -29.27 -15.63 -13.27
N GLN A 8 -28.54 -16.20 -12.30
CA GLN A 8 -27.68 -15.42 -11.42
C GLN A 8 -26.55 -14.82 -12.26
N ALA A 9 -26.53 -13.50 -12.35
CA ALA A 9 -25.42 -12.78 -12.95
C ALA A 9 -24.13 -13.11 -12.18
N ALA A 10 -23.12 -13.60 -12.89
CA ALA A 10 -21.82 -13.85 -12.29
C ALA A 10 -21.28 -12.54 -11.68
N PRO A 11 -20.69 -12.57 -10.48
CA PRO A 11 -20.09 -11.39 -9.87
C PRO A 11 -19.00 -10.86 -10.81
N LEU A 12 -19.02 -9.55 -11.08
CA LEU A 12 -17.99 -8.90 -11.88
C LEU A 12 -16.63 -9.10 -11.21
N ALA A 13 -15.68 -9.66 -11.95
CA ALA A 13 -14.32 -9.88 -11.46
C ALA A 13 -13.68 -8.55 -11.07
N LEU A 14 -13.03 -8.50 -9.89
CA LEU A 14 -12.38 -7.28 -9.43
C LEU A 14 -11.21 -6.89 -10.35
N PRO A 15 -10.80 -5.60 -10.40
CA PRO A 15 -9.64 -5.19 -11.18
C PRO A 15 -8.33 -5.89 -10.79
N CYS A 16 -8.23 -6.36 -9.54
CA CYS A 16 -7.11 -7.15 -9.00
C CYS A 16 -7.24 -8.66 -9.22
N GLU A 17 -8.24 -9.13 -9.96
CA GLU A 17 -8.31 -10.52 -10.44
C GLU A 17 -7.81 -10.62 -11.89
N PRO A 18 -7.18 -11.75 -12.27
CA PRO A 18 -6.58 -11.92 -13.59
C PRO A 18 -7.60 -12.04 -14.73
N GLU A 19 -8.87 -12.33 -14.45
CA GLU A 19 -9.92 -12.42 -15.47
C GLU A 19 -10.08 -11.09 -16.21
N GLY A 20 -10.06 -11.15 -17.54
CA GLY A 20 -10.10 -9.97 -18.40
C GLY A 20 -8.80 -9.18 -18.48
N ALA A 21 -7.69 -9.66 -17.90
CA ALA A 21 -6.39 -9.01 -18.05
C ALA A 21 -5.85 -9.15 -19.48
N LEU A 22 -5.32 -8.05 -20.03
CA LEU A 22 -4.76 -8.02 -21.38
C LEU A 22 -3.33 -8.54 -21.35
N ARG A 23 -2.99 -9.47 -22.24
CA ARG A 23 -1.61 -9.92 -22.44
C ARG A 23 -0.77 -8.76 -22.97
N THR A 24 0.46 -8.64 -22.48
CA THR A 24 1.39 -7.59 -22.86
C THR A 24 2.84 -8.08 -22.70
N GLU A 25 3.78 -7.27 -23.17
CA GLU A 25 5.21 -7.41 -22.87
C GLU A 25 5.70 -6.12 -22.20
N ILE A 26 6.53 -6.27 -21.17
CA ILE A 26 7.19 -5.14 -20.51
C ILE A 26 8.49 -4.86 -21.27
N ALA A 27 8.57 -3.71 -21.94
CA ALA A 27 9.79 -3.24 -22.59
C ALA A 27 10.87 -2.83 -21.57
N GLY A 28 10.44 -2.35 -20.40
CA GLY A 28 11.32 -2.01 -19.28
C GLY A 28 10.56 -1.22 -18.20
N HIS A 29 11.27 -0.84 -17.14
CA HIS A 29 10.77 0.11 -16.15
C HIS A 29 11.87 1.08 -15.72
N ASP A 30 11.50 2.30 -15.35
CA ASP A 30 12.43 3.30 -14.85
C ASP A 30 12.64 3.20 -13.32
N GLU A 31 13.46 4.11 -12.77
CA GLU A 31 13.80 4.16 -11.35
C GLU A 31 12.61 4.55 -10.46
N ASP A 32 11.60 5.21 -11.03
CA ASP A 32 10.38 5.65 -10.34
C ASP A 32 9.26 4.61 -10.42
N GLY A 33 9.53 3.46 -11.05
CA GLY A 33 8.58 2.35 -11.14
C GLY A 33 7.51 2.55 -12.20
N ILE A 34 7.82 3.35 -13.22
CA ILE A 34 6.99 3.45 -14.42
C ILE A 34 7.46 2.39 -15.41
N PHE A 35 6.56 1.47 -15.72
CA PHE A 35 6.76 0.41 -16.70
C PHE A 35 6.32 0.91 -18.07
N THR A 36 7.12 0.63 -19.09
CA THR A 36 6.75 0.83 -20.49
C THR A 36 6.31 -0.51 -21.06
N ILE A 37 5.09 -0.59 -21.56
CA ILE A 37 4.59 -1.76 -22.27
C ILE A 37 4.85 -1.62 -23.76
N THR A 38 5.03 -2.74 -24.49
CA THR A 38 5.42 -2.72 -25.90
C THR A 38 4.40 -2.03 -26.81
N GLU A 39 3.15 -1.93 -26.38
CA GLU A 39 2.10 -1.17 -27.05
C GLU A 39 2.22 0.36 -26.84
N GLY A 40 3.26 0.82 -26.15
CA GLY A 40 3.61 2.24 -25.96
C GLY A 40 2.98 2.90 -24.73
N TYR A 41 2.17 2.18 -23.94
CA TYR A 41 1.60 2.74 -22.72
C TYR A 41 2.63 2.79 -21.59
N ARG A 42 2.46 3.79 -20.72
CA ARG A 42 3.22 3.94 -19.49
C ARG A 42 2.31 3.61 -18.32
N ILE A 43 2.72 2.66 -17.50
CA ILE A 43 1.92 2.20 -16.35
C ILE A 43 2.72 2.28 -15.06
N ARG A 44 2.03 2.52 -13.94
CA ARG A 44 2.60 2.39 -12.59
C ARG A 44 1.80 1.35 -11.81
N LEU A 45 2.48 0.60 -10.95
CA LEU A 45 1.79 -0.40 -10.13
C LEU A 45 0.84 0.30 -9.14
N ALA A 46 -0.45 -0.04 -9.24
CA ALA A 46 -1.49 0.51 -8.38
C ALA A 46 -1.35 -0.01 -6.94
N ASN A 47 -1.81 0.81 -5.99
CA ASN A 47 -1.93 0.51 -4.56
C ASN A 47 -0.65 0.13 -3.81
N ILE A 48 0.54 0.45 -4.31
CA ILE A 48 1.81 0.22 -3.59
C ILE A 48 2.60 1.52 -3.41
N ILE A 49 3.51 1.54 -2.43
CA ILE A 49 4.51 2.60 -2.31
C ILE A 49 5.79 2.14 -3.00
N TRP A 50 6.18 2.83 -4.08
CA TRP A 50 7.48 2.61 -4.71
C TRP A 50 8.61 3.22 -3.86
N PRO A 51 9.80 2.60 -3.76
CA PRO A 51 10.93 3.19 -3.07
C PRO A 51 11.34 4.53 -3.68
N ASP A 52 11.52 5.53 -2.83
CA ASP A 52 11.87 6.89 -3.25
C ASP A 52 13.34 7.02 -3.66
N HIS A 53 13.71 8.12 -4.34
CA HIS A 53 15.07 8.38 -4.83
C HIS A 53 16.11 8.45 -3.71
N LEU A 54 15.67 8.75 -2.48
CA LEU A 54 16.51 8.70 -1.28
C LEU A 54 16.73 7.27 -0.72
N GLU A 55 16.15 6.25 -1.35
CA GLU A 55 16.38 4.83 -1.04
C GLU A 55 16.95 4.07 -2.27
N PRO A 56 18.09 4.50 -2.86
CA PRO A 56 18.58 3.94 -4.13
C PRO A 56 18.92 2.45 -4.04
N GLY A 57 19.43 1.99 -2.89
CA GLY A 57 19.67 0.56 -2.66
C GLY A 57 18.39 -0.29 -2.67
N GLN A 58 17.26 0.26 -2.20
CA GLN A 58 15.97 -0.43 -2.26
C GLN A 58 15.38 -0.41 -3.67
N ARG A 59 15.57 0.68 -4.43
CA ARG A 59 15.20 0.74 -5.85
C ARG A 59 15.91 -0.35 -6.65
N GLN A 60 17.23 -0.48 -6.48
CA GLN A 60 18.00 -1.49 -7.19
C GLN A 60 17.59 -2.92 -6.80
N LEU A 61 17.38 -3.17 -5.51
CA LEU A 61 16.93 -4.48 -5.03
C LEU A 61 15.57 -4.85 -5.63
N LEU A 62 14.62 -3.91 -5.61
CA LEU A 62 13.29 -4.10 -6.20
C LEU A 62 13.38 -4.35 -7.70
N ALA A 63 14.17 -3.56 -8.43
CA ALA A 63 14.38 -3.75 -9.87
C ALA A 63 14.89 -5.15 -10.19
N ASN A 64 15.90 -5.63 -9.45
CA ASN A 64 16.43 -6.98 -9.63
C ASN A 64 15.38 -8.05 -9.34
N GLN A 65 14.57 -7.87 -8.29
CA GLN A 65 13.49 -8.80 -7.95
C GLN A 65 12.39 -8.82 -9.01
N LEU A 66 11.99 -7.66 -9.54
CA LEU A 66 10.99 -7.56 -10.60
C LEU A 66 11.48 -8.20 -11.90
N ASN A 67 12.72 -7.90 -12.30
CA ASN A 67 13.33 -8.52 -13.49
C ASN A 67 13.41 -10.04 -13.35
N GLY A 68 13.78 -10.54 -12.17
CA GLY A 68 13.77 -11.98 -11.89
C GLY A 68 12.37 -12.58 -11.92
N ALA A 69 11.38 -11.92 -11.33
CA ALA A 69 10.00 -12.40 -11.25
C ALA A 69 9.29 -12.39 -12.61
N MET A 70 9.60 -11.43 -13.49
CA MET A 70 9.00 -11.32 -14.83
C MET A 70 9.71 -12.21 -15.86
N LYS A 71 10.92 -12.67 -15.56
CA LYS A 71 11.68 -13.51 -16.48
C LYS A 71 10.92 -14.80 -16.78
N ASP A 72 10.79 -15.09 -18.07
CA ASP A 72 10.10 -16.28 -18.60
C ASP A 72 8.63 -16.43 -18.20
N GLN A 73 7.98 -15.36 -17.75
CA GLN A 73 6.55 -15.32 -17.45
C GLN A 73 5.73 -14.74 -18.61
N GLU A 74 4.48 -15.17 -18.73
CA GLU A 74 3.44 -14.43 -19.46
C GLU A 74 2.95 -13.28 -18.57
N ILE A 75 3.02 -12.06 -19.09
CA ILE A 75 2.62 -10.85 -18.37
C ILE A 75 1.26 -10.40 -18.88
N ARG A 76 0.35 -10.11 -17.94
CA ARG A 76 -0.95 -9.53 -18.23
C ARG A 76 -1.20 -8.32 -17.35
N TRP A 77 -2.03 -7.39 -17.80
CA TRP A 77 -2.33 -6.18 -17.05
C TRP A 77 -3.79 -5.75 -17.13
N LYS A 78 -4.23 -4.97 -16.12
CA LYS A 78 -5.53 -4.30 -16.09
C LYS A 78 -5.36 -2.87 -15.56
N PRO A 79 -5.99 -1.86 -16.17
CA PRO A 79 -6.01 -0.52 -15.59
C PRO A 79 -6.79 -0.52 -14.28
N ALA A 80 -6.23 0.16 -13.28
CA ALA A 80 -6.88 0.41 -12.00
C ALA A 80 -7.67 1.74 -12.05
N ALA A 81 -7.19 2.70 -12.83
CA ALA A 81 -7.93 3.93 -13.15
C ALA A 81 -7.48 4.45 -14.53
N GLY A 82 -8.06 5.56 -14.97
CA GLY A 82 -7.60 6.26 -16.17
C GLY A 82 -6.17 6.82 -16.02
N PRO A 83 -5.53 7.20 -17.13
CA PRO A 83 -4.21 7.83 -17.10
C PRO A 83 -4.24 9.15 -16.34
N ASP A 84 -3.14 9.46 -15.65
CA ASP A 84 -2.95 10.76 -15.03
C ASP A 84 -2.60 11.86 -16.07
N ARG A 85 -2.37 13.09 -15.58
CA ARG A 85 -2.05 14.25 -16.43
C ARG A 85 -0.74 14.11 -17.22
N TRP A 86 0.07 13.10 -16.92
CA TRP A 86 1.33 12.79 -17.62
C TRP A 86 1.22 11.54 -18.49
N GLY A 87 0.01 10.99 -18.65
CA GLY A 87 -0.25 9.80 -19.45
C GLY A 87 0.16 8.49 -18.77
N VAL A 88 0.39 8.49 -17.44
CA VAL A 88 0.75 7.27 -16.70
C VAL A 88 -0.51 6.63 -16.12
N THR A 89 -0.76 5.39 -16.49
CA THR A 89 -1.94 4.63 -16.05
C THR A 89 -1.61 3.79 -14.81
N PRO A 90 -2.29 3.98 -13.66
CA PRO A 90 -2.18 3.05 -12.55
C PRO A 90 -2.78 1.70 -12.97
N ALA A 91 -2.06 0.60 -12.77
CA ALA A 91 -2.42 -0.72 -13.27
C ALA A 91 -2.09 -1.86 -12.29
N HIS A 92 -2.79 -2.97 -12.46
CA HIS A 92 -2.47 -4.26 -11.85
C HIS A 92 -1.74 -5.13 -12.86
N LEU A 93 -0.64 -5.77 -12.41
CA LEU A 93 0.10 -6.74 -13.20
C LEU A 93 -0.13 -8.15 -12.68
N PHE A 94 -0.27 -9.08 -13.61
CA PHE A 94 -0.46 -10.48 -13.36
C PHE A 94 0.61 -11.25 -14.11
N LEU A 95 1.20 -12.22 -13.42
CA LEU A 95 2.24 -13.08 -13.97
C LEU A 95 1.72 -14.51 -14.00
N LYS A 96 1.99 -15.21 -15.08
CA LYS A 96 1.60 -16.60 -15.29
C LYS A 96 2.78 -17.36 -15.90
N GLU A 97 3.04 -18.55 -15.38
CA GLU A 97 4.07 -19.41 -15.96
C GLU A 97 3.65 -19.85 -17.36
N LYS A 98 4.60 -19.90 -18.30
CA LYS A 98 4.33 -20.24 -19.71
C LYS A 98 3.80 -21.65 -19.91
N ASP A 99 4.22 -22.58 -19.05
CA ASP A 99 3.74 -23.97 -19.04
C ASP A 99 2.34 -24.12 -18.43
N GLY A 100 1.83 -23.07 -17.77
CA GLY A 100 0.52 -23.04 -17.13
C GLY A 100 0.41 -23.88 -15.86
N THR A 101 1.54 -24.26 -15.25
CA THR A 101 1.55 -25.11 -14.04
C THR A 101 0.87 -24.42 -12.85
N LEU A 102 1.12 -23.11 -12.68
CA LEU A 102 0.49 -22.30 -11.64
C LEU A 102 -0.59 -21.35 -12.19
N GLN A 103 -1.58 -21.07 -11.34
CA GLN A 103 -2.57 -20.03 -11.62
C GLN A 103 -1.89 -18.66 -11.74
N PRO A 104 -2.42 -17.74 -12.56
CA PRO A 104 -1.90 -16.38 -12.65
C PRO A 104 -1.89 -15.72 -11.26
N PHE A 105 -0.76 -15.15 -10.87
CA PHE A 105 -0.63 -14.48 -9.60
C PHE A 105 -0.59 -12.96 -9.78
N TRP A 106 -1.18 -12.26 -8.82
CA TRP A 106 -1.16 -10.80 -8.78
C TRP A 106 0.19 -10.31 -8.24
N LEU A 107 0.96 -9.62 -9.07
CA LEU A 107 2.33 -9.19 -8.75
C LEU A 107 2.35 -8.30 -7.50
N GLN A 108 1.47 -7.29 -7.41
CA GLN A 108 1.44 -6.43 -6.23
C GLN A 108 1.07 -7.17 -4.95
N GLY A 109 0.14 -8.14 -5.02
CA GLY A 109 -0.19 -9.03 -3.91
C GLY A 109 1.06 -9.77 -3.41
N GLY A 110 1.81 -10.40 -4.32
CA GLY A 110 3.06 -11.09 -3.99
C GLY A 110 4.13 -10.18 -3.40
N LEU A 111 4.30 -8.96 -3.93
CA LEU A 111 5.29 -7.99 -3.44
C LEU A 111 4.99 -7.54 -2.00
N VAL A 112 3.72 -7.26 -1.68
CA VAL A 112 3.34 -6.85 -0.32
C VAL A 112 3.35 -8.02 0.66
N GLU A 113 2.99 -9.23 0.21
CA GLU A 113 3.01 -10.46 1.03
C GLU A 113 4.44 -10.90 1.37
N ALA A 114 5.38 -10.72 0.45
CA ALA A 114 6.80 -10.91 0.69
C ALA A 114 7.40 -9.82 1.62
N GLY A 115 6.66 -8.75 1.89
CA GLY A 115 7.13 -7.61 2.66
C GLY A 115 8.17 -6.76 1.93
N ILE A 116 8.22 -6.83 0.59
CA ILE A 116 9.16 -6.03 -0.21
C ILE A 116 8.69 -4.57 -0.22
N LEU A 117 7.39 -4.36 -0.48
CA LEU A 117 6.77 -3.04 -0.53
C LEU A 117 5.56 -2.98 0.40
N PRO A 118 5.24 -1.81 0.97
CA PRO A 118 3.96 -1.60 1.63
C PRO A 118 2.89 -1.22 0.62
N GLY A 119 1.65 -1.57 0.93
CA GLY A 119 0.46 -1.14 0.21
C GLY A 119 0.07 0.30 0.55
N TRP A 120 -0.63 0.94 -0.38
CA TRP A 120 -1.19 2.29 -0.27
C TRP A 120 -2.66 2.28 -0.69
N PRO A 121 -3.59 2.77 0.16
CA PRO A 121 -5.00 2.89 -0.23
C PRO A 121 -5.16 3.96 -1.31
N ASP A 122 -5.93 3.62 -2.34
CA ASP A 122 -6.36 4.53 -3.40
C ASP A 122 -7.88 4.43 -3.49
N GLN A 123 -8.59 5.56 -3.37
CA GLN A 123 -10.05 5.58 -3.33
C GLN A 123 -10.68 5.05 -4.62
N ALA A 124 -10.03 5.28 -5.77
CA ALA A 124 -10.49 4.77 -7.05
C ALA A 124 -10.45 3.23 -7.11
N ASN A 125 -9.69 2.58 -6.21
CA ASN A 125 -9.39 1.15 -6.21
C ASN A 125 -9.69 0.47 -4.86
N SER A 126 -10.73 0.94 -4.17
CA SER A 126 -11.08 0.44 -2.83
C SER A 126 -11.28 -1.08 -2.73
N PRO A 127 -11.89 -1.79 -3.70
CA PRO A 127 -12.01 -3.25 -3.62
C PRO A 127 -10.65 -3.97 -3.68
N CYS A 128 -9.77 -3.54 -4.58
CA CYS A 128 -8.42 -4.08 -4.71
C CYS A 128 -7.55 -3.76 -3.48
N TRP A 129 -7.78 -2.62 -2.85
CA TRP A 129 -7.14 -2.27 -1.59
C TRP A 129 -7.46 -3.26 -0.48
N THR A 130 -8.71 -3.68 -0.32
CA THR A 130 -9.09 -4.67 0.70
C THR A 130 -8.30 -5.97 0.53
N ARG A 131 -8.25 -6.51 -0.69
CA ARG A 131 -7.48 -7.73 -1.00
C ARG A 131 -5.97 -7.53 -0.80
N LEU A 132 -5.43 -6.37 -1.18
CA LEU A 132 -4.00 -6.09 -0.97
C LEU A 132 -3.62 -6.08 0.52
N ARG A 133 -4.49 -5.57 1.39
CA ARG A 133 -4.25 -5.59 2.84
C ARG A 133 -4.17 -7.00 3.40
N GLU A 134 -4.94 -7.94 2.86
CA GLU A 134 -4.90 -9.34 3.30
C GLU A 134 -3.54 -9.97 2.99
N HIS A 135 -3.01 -9.74 1.78
CA HIS A 135 -1.65 -10.13 1.42
C HIS A 135 -0.60 -9.45 2.33
N GLU A 136 -0.70 -8.14 2.52
CA GLU A 136 0.24 -7.37 3.34
C GLU A 136 0.24 -7.80 4.82
N ALA A 137 -0.91 -8.24 5.36
CA ALA A 137 -1.05 -8.71 6.73
C ALA A 137 -0.11 -9.90 7.03
N VAL A 138 0.14 -10.77 6.05
CA VAL A 138 1.10 -11.88 6.17
C VAL A 138 2.51 -11.34 6.47
N ALA A 139 2.96 -10.33 5.71
CA ALA A 139 4.27 -9.72 5.89
C ALA A 139 4.39 -8.96 7.21
N ILE A 140 3.32 -8.25 7.60
CA ILE A 140 3.26 -7.51 8.87
C ILE A 140 3.36 -8.48 10.05
N LYS A 141 2.53 -9.52 10.07
CA LYS A 141 2.50 -10.54 11.13
C LYS A 141 3.84 -11.25 11.25
N ALA A 142 4.45 -11.61 10.12
CA ALA A 142 5.76 -12.24 10.08
C ALA A 142 6.95 -11.27 10.21
N ARG A 143 6.70 -9.96 10.31
CA ARG A 143 7.72 -8.90 10.42
C ARG A 143 8.79 -8.98 9.31
N LYS A 144 8.37 -9.27 8.07
CA LYS A 144 9.26 -9.48 6.91
C LYS A 144 9.65 -8.16 6.25
N GLY A 145 10.86 -8.11 5.70
CA GLY A 145 11.34 -7.04 4.82
C GLY A 145 11.09 -5.63 5.36
N TYR A 146 10.26 -4.85 4.65
CA TYR A 146 9.81 -3.51 5.00
C TYR A 146 9.27 -3.40 6.43
N TRP A 147 8.63 -4.46 6.94
CA TRP A 147 7.99 -4.53 8.27
C TRP A 147 8.91 -5.00 9.40
N ALA A 148 10.15 -5.38 9.08
CA ALA A 148 11.12 -5.81 10.09
C ALA A 148 11.43 -4.66 11.06
N PRO A 149 11.53 -4.91 12.39
CA PRO A 149 11.76 -3.86 13.38
C PRO A 149 13.02 -3.03 13.11
N ARG A 150 14.11 -3.67 12.67
CA ARG A 150 15.36 -2.98 12.31
C ARG A 150 15.20 -2.10 11.07
N ALA A 151 14.48 -2.56 10.05
CA ALA A 151 14.21 -1.80 8.84
C ALA A 151 13.34 -0.57 9.14
N GLN A 152 12.27 -0.74 9.91
CA GLN A 152 11.41 0.35 10.38
C GLN A 152 12.19 1.38 11.21
N ALA A 153 13.01 0.93 12.17
CA ALA A 153 13.82 1.82 13.00
C ALA A 153 14.91 2.55 12.21
N ALA A 154 15.52 1.92 11.19
CA ALA A 154 16.46 2.57 10.30
C ALA A 154 15.75 3.66 9.48
N ARG A 155 14.62 3.35 8.85
CA ARG A 155 13.84 4.30 8.04
C ARG A 155 13.39 5.52 8.85
N HIS A 156 12.88 5.32 10.07
CA HIS A 156 12.48 6.42 10.94
C HIS A 156 13.67 7.32 11.31
N ARG A 157 14.85 6.74 11.60
CA ARG A 157 16.05 7.52 11.91
C ARG A 157 16.54 8.33 10.71
N THR A 158 16.58 7.74 9.52
CA THR A 158 16.97 8.44 8.30
C THR A 158 16.03 9.61 8.02
N LEU A 159 14.71 9.38 8.11
CA LEU A 159 13.72 10.44 7.92
C LEU A 159 13.90 11.60 8.91
N GLU A 160 14.08 11.28 10.19
CA GLU A 160 14.26 12.30 11.22
C GLU A 160 15.58 13.07 11.09
N ALA A 161 16.62 12.45 10.53
CA ALA A 161 17.90 13.12 10.28
C ALA A 161 17.82 14.16 9.15
N SER A 162 16.88 14.02 8.21
CA SER A 162 16.77 14.89 7.02
C SER A 162 15.30 15.18 6.65
N ARG A 163 14.50 15.62 7.63
CA ARG A 163 13.03 15.77 7.50
C ARG A 163 12.57 16.51 6.24
N GLU A 164 13.23 17.61 5.89
CA GLU A 164 12.88 18.41 4.71
C GLU A 164 13.09 17.66 3.39
N ALA A 165 14.18 16.92 3.27
CA ALA A 165 14.45 16.09 2.09
C ALA A 165 13.41 14.97 1.92
N HIS A 166 12.82 14.52 3.03
CA HIS A 166 11.79 13.48 3.01
C HIS A 166 10.35 14.02 2.86
N ALA A 167 10.14 15.35 2.87
CA ALA A 167 8.81 15.92 2.80
C ALA A 167 8.09 15.52 1.48
N GLY A 168 6.79 15.22 1.57
CA GLY A 168 5.97 14.78 0.44
C GLY A 168 6.03 13.28 0.16
N ARG A 169 6.90 12.52 0.83
CA ARG A 169 7.02 11.08 0.61
C ARG A 169 5.88 10.29 1.25
N LYS A 170 5.43 9.24 0.56
CA LYS A 170 4.53 8.23 1.11
C LYS A 170 5.31 7.23 1.97
N ILE A 171 4.87 7.01 3.20
CA ILE A 171 5.45 6.02 4.11
C ILE A 171 4.35 5.25 4.80
N ALA A 172 4.61 3.95 5.02
CA ALA A 172 3.87 3.14 5.97
C ALA A 172 4.74 2.80 7.19
N ALA A 173 4.18 2.92 8.38
CA ALA A 173 4.84 2.62 9.64
C ALA A 173 4.01 1.67 10.50
N LEU A 174 4.70 0.80 11.22
CA LEU A 174 4.11 -0.12 12.17
C LEU A 174 4.50 0.27 13.59
N TRP A 175 3.53 0.72 14.38
CA TRP A 175 3.77 1.22 15.73
C TRP A 175 2.85 0.59 16.75
N ARG A 176 3.35 0.49 17.98
CA ARG A 176 2.53 0.19 19.14
C ARG A 176 1.95 1.49 19.67
N VAL A 177 0.63 1.57 19.80
CA VAL A 177 -0.04 2.75 20.35
C VAL A 177 0.21 2.80 21.85
N ARG A 178 0.76 3.92 22.31
CA ARG A 178 1.00 4.16 23.72
C ARG A 178 -0.22 4.74 24.42
N SER A 179 -0.90 5.69 23.78
CA SER A 179 -2.13 6.29 24.29
C SER A 179 -2.92 6.95 23.17
N VAL A 180 -4.23 7.08 23.37
CA VAL A 180 -5.09 7.92 22.53
C VAL A 180 -5.71 8.98 23.44
N ARG A 181 -5.46 10.26 23.15
CA ARG A 181 -5.90 11.36 24.01
C ARG A 181 -6.64 12.43 23.22
N PRO A 182 -7.81 12.91 23.70
CA PRO A 182 -8.45 14.08 23.14
C PRO A 182 -7.63 15.35 23.46
N TRP A 183 -7.58 16.29 22.51
CA TRP A 183 -7.02 17.62 22.69
C TRP A 183 -7.73 18.61 21.76
N ARG A 184 -8.42 19.59 22.34
CA ARG A 184 -9.30 20.53 21.60
C ARG A 184 -10.26 19.73 20.70
N SER A 185 -10.24 19.97 19.38
CA SER A 185 -11.11 19.32 18.39
C SER A 185 -10.53 18.04 17.79
N MET A 186 -9.41 17.54 18.30
CA MET A 186 -8.70 16.37 17.74
C MET A 186 -8.47 15.27 18.79
N HIS A 187 -8.23 14.06 18.31
CA HIS A 187 -7.73 12.94 19.09
C HIS A 187 -6.33 12.58 18.60
N PHE A 188 -5.35 12.54 19.51
CA PHE A 188 -3.99 12.19 19.19
C PHE A 188 -3.71 10.73 19.54
N VAL A 189 -3.35 9.95 18.53
CA VAL A 189 -2.80 8.60 18.68
C VAL A 189 -1.29 8.75 18.85
N ASN A 190 -0.79 8.48 20.05
CA ASN A 190 0.62 8.69 20.41
C ASN A 190 1.38 7.36 20.43
N PHE A 191 2.57 7.31 19.82
CA PHE A 191 3.41 6.11 19.76
C PHE A 191 4.56 6.13 20.77
N VAL A 192 4.86 7.31 21.32
CA VAL A 192 5.82 7.52 22.41
C VAL A 192 5.16 8.32 23.54
N PRO A 193 5.80 8.46 24.72
CA PRO A 193 5.31 9.38 25.75
C PRO A 193 5.14 10.80 25.21
N SER A 194 4.01 11.44 25.48
CA SER A 194 3.57 12.70 24.86
C SER A 194 4.51 13.90 25.10
N PHE A 195 5.27 13.89 26.20
CA PHE A 195 6.23 14.96 26.52
C PHE A 195 7.54 14.87 25.74
N ARG A 196 7.80 13.77 25.02
CA ARG A 196 9.06 13.55 24.28
C ARG A 196 9.04 14.02 22.83
N GLY A 197 7.96 14.69 22.38
CA GLY A 197 7.88 15.27 21.04
C GLY A 197 7.90 14.28 19.86
N GLY A 198 7.72 12.98 20.12
CA GLY A 198 7.85 11.96 19.07
C GLY A 198 6.57 11.70 18.27
N PRO A 199 6.54 10.59 17.52
CA PRO A 199 5.51 10.35 16.53
C PRO A 199 4.10 10.31 17.13
N SER A 200 3.18 11.03 16.48
CA SER A 200 1.76 11.06 16.82
C SER A 200 0.91 11.32 15.58
N ILE A 201 -0.29 10.76 15.54
CA ILE A 201 -1.27 11.01 14.47
C ILE A 201 -2.46 11.76 15.05
N GLY A 202 -2.79 12.89 14.45
CA GLY A 202 -3.99 13.66 14.79
C GLY A 202 -5.20 13.18 13.99
N LEU A 203 -6.25 12.76 14.67
CA LEU A 203 -7.53 12.36 14.10
C LEU A 203 -8.59 13.44 14.41
N THR A 204 -9.31 13.87 13.39
CA THR A 204 -10.46 14.77 13.54
C THR A 204 -11.67 14.02 14.13
N ARG A 205 -12.66 14.76 14.67
CA ARG A 205 -13.93 14.14 15.13
C ARG A 205 -14.61 13.32 14.02
N LYS A 206 -14.61 13.81 12.77
CA LYS A 206 -15.15 13.09 11.60
C LYS A 206 -14.43 11.76 11.38
N GLN A 207 -13.09 11.75 11.42
CA GLN A 207 -12.32 10.51 11.28
C GLN A 207 -12.57 9.53 12.44
N MET A 208 -12.71 10.02 13.67
CA MET A 208 -13.08 9.18 14.82
C MET A 208 -14.43 8.48 14.63
N THR A 209 -15.44 9.22 14.15
CA THR A 209 -16.76 8.66 13.83
C THR A 209 -16.64 7.60 12.73
N LEU A 210 -16.03 7.93 11.60
CA LEU A 210 -15.88 7.02 10.46
C LEU A 210 -15.09 5.75 10.82
N LEU A 211 -14.04 5.88 11.63
CA LEU A 211 -13.29 4.74 12.15
C LEU A 211 -14.15 3.86 13.06
N SER A 212 -15.01 4.45 13.89
CA SER A 212 -15.89 3.69 14.78
C SER A 212 -16.99 2.94 14.02
N GLU A 213 -17.58 3.58 13.01
CA GLU A 213 -18.54 2.96 12.08
C GLU A 213 -17.92 1.79 11.32
N ALA A 214 -16.64 1.93 10.93
CA ALA A 214 -15.85 0.86 10.33
C ALA A 214 -15.32 -0.18 11.35
N GLN A 215 -15.83 -0.19 12.59
CA GLN A 215 -15.43 -1.11 13.68
C GLN A 215 -13.95 -1.01 14.10
N LYS A 216 -13.29 0.12 13.82
CA LYS A 216 -11.89 0.41 14.15
C LYS A 216 -11.78 1.52 15.21
N ASN A 217 -12.49 1.41 16.33
CA ASN A 217 -12.56 2.47 17.35
C ASN A 217 -11.17 2.85 17.94
N PRO A 218 -10.64 4.06 17.65
CA PRO A 218 -9.31 4.45 18.11
C PRO A 218 -9.17 4.54 19.63
N ALA A 219 -10.24 4.78 20.37
CA ALA A 219 -10.21 4.83 21.84
C ALA A 219 -9.72 3.50 22.44
N GLN A 220 -9.86 2.39 21.72
CA GLN A 220 -9.48 1.05 22.16
C GLN A 220 -8.11 0.60 21.63
N TRP A 221 -7.36 1.48 20.94
CA TRP A 221 -6.09 1.09 20.34
C TRP A 221 -4.92 1.09 21.33
N GLN A 222 -5.07 1.61 22.55
CA GLN A 222 -3.99 1.62 23.52
C GLN A 222 -3.40 0.23 23.73
N GLY A 223 -2.07 0.11 23.56
CA GLY A 223 -1.34 -1.15 23.67
C GLY A 223 -1.38 -2.03 22.42
N LYS A 224 -2.23 -1.73 21.42
CA LYS A 224 -2.32 -2.46 20.15
C LYS A 224 -1.24 -1.99 19.16
N TRP A 225 -0.89 -2.87 18.24
CA TRP A 225 -0.13 -2.49 17.06
C TRP A 225 -1.07 -1.93 16.00
N ILE A 226 -0.63 -0.88 15.33
CA ILE A 226 -1.34 -0.29 14.20
C ILE A 226 -0.39 -0.13 13.02
N VAL A 227 -0.95 -0.19 11.81
CA VAL A 227 -0.29 0.36 10.62
C VAL A 227 -0.83 1.76 10.37
N ALA A 228 0.07 2.69 10.12
CA ALA A 228 -0.24 4.04 9.69
C ALA A 228 0.44 4.33 8.37
N ARG A 229 -0.30 4.90 7.42
CA ARG A 229 0.15 5.33 6.10
C ARG A 229 -0.03 6.83 5.99
N PHE A 230 1.03 7.56 5.69
CA PHE A 230 1.00 9.01 5.75
C PHE A 230 1.98 9.61 4.75
N LEU A 231 1.71 10.86 4.40
CA LEU A 231 2.68 11.71 3.74
C LEU A 231 3.58 12.35 4.80
N VAL A 232 4.89 12.30 4.59
CA VAL A 232 5.85 12.95 5.46
C VAL A 232 5.74 14.46 5.27
N GLY A 233 5.55 15.20 6.38
CA GLY A 233 5.59 16.66 6.36
C GLY A 233 7.00 17.19 6.63
N THR A 234 7.19 18.50 6.51
CA THR A 234 8.45 19.18 6.86
C THR A 234 8.80 19.03 8.36
N ALA A 235 7.80 18.78 9.21
CA ALA A 235 7.99 18.44 10.62
C ALA A 235 8.44 16.99 10.88
N GLY A 236 8.70 16.19 9.83
CA GLY A 236 9.08 14.79 9.94
C GLY A 236 7.96 13.91 10.46
N LEU A 237 8.26 13.08 11.46
CA LEU A 237 7.30 12.19 12.13
C LEU A 237 6.49 12.88 13.23
N SER A 238 6.75 14.15 13.54
CA SER A 238 5.95 14.90 14.50
C SER A 238 4.63 15.34 13.85
N ARG A 239 3.51 15.05 14.52
CA ARG A 239 2.14 15.48 14.11
C ARG A 239 1.73 15.02 12.71
N LEU A 240 1.84 13.72 12.49
CA LEU A 240 1.42 13.06 11.26
C LEU A 240 -0.08 13.20 11.03
N ARG A 241 -0.44 13.18 9.74
CA ARG A 241 -1.83 13.13 9.28
C ARG A 241 -2.01 11.97 8.32
N VAL A 242 -3.20 11.40 8.36
CA VAL A 242 -3.64 10.35 7.45
C VAL A 242 -4.73 10.91 6.55
N GLU A 243 -4.70 10.55 5.28
CA GLU A 243 -5.63 11.13 4.28
C GLU A 243 -7.05 10.58 4.44
N SER A 244 -7.19 9.32 4.85
CA SER A 244 -8.48 8.66 5.06
C SER A 244 -8.41 7.65 6.21
N ILE A 245 -9.56 7.05 6.57
CA ILE A 245 -9.62 5.99 7.58
C ILE A 245 -8.95 4.68 7.14
N ASP A 246 -8.71 4.49 5.84
CA ASP A 246 -8.01 3.30 5.31
C ASP A 246 -6.50 3.36 5.48
N HIS A 247 -5.98 4.55 5.76
CA HIS A 247 -4.58 4.79 6.02
C HIS A 247 -4.17 4.43 7.45
N ILE A 248 -5.11 4.14 8.35
CA ILE A 248 -4.80 3.82 9.74
C ILE A 248 -5.70 2.73 10.30
N GLY A 249 -5.13 1.78 11.02
CA GLY A 249 -5.92 0.77 11.71
C GLY A 249 -5.07 -0.21 12.47
N PRO A 250 -5.70 -0.97 13.40
CA PRO A 250 -5.03 -2.05 14.09
C PRO A 250 -4.58 -3.12 13.08
N VAL A 251 -3.53 -3.83 13.48
CA VAL A 251 -3.18 -5.11 12.86
C VAL A 251 -3.58 -6.21 13.82
N ASP A 252 -4.20 -7.25 13.28
CA ASP A 252 -4.57 -8.46 14.01
C ASP A 252 -3.36 -9.39 14.22
#